data_AF-A0A3L7P0M6-F1
#
_entry.id   AF-A0A3L7P0M6-F1
#
_cell.length_a   1.000
_cell.length_b   1.000
_cell.length_c   1.000
_cell.angle_alpha   90.00
_cell.angle_beta   90.00
_cell.angle_gamma   90.00
#
_symmetry.space_group_name_H-M   'P 1'
#
loop_
_entity.id
_entity.type
_entity.pdbx_description
1 polymer ?
#
loop_
_entity_poly.entity_id
_entity_poly.type
_entity_poly.pdbx_seq_one_letter_code
_entity_poly.pdbx_strand_id
1 'polypeptide(L)'
;MDQNQSAPIPQDLPMRKRLFFIVCLLVTVELTTSCAMADDSSGQATAHDSGRDWKDENPDAQAMLTQLAWPAADFEVTWSPVEGREYQRLVRYPTPHPSGDAKNDLVSMEWYVPTKPIAKEGPLPTIVVIHESGSAMPAGKAIARGIQQQGLNAILLHLPYYGERRGAKGRDEAGFLVTMKQGVADARRAFDAVSALPGVDKTRISIQGTSLGGFVTTSAASLDGCYHRNFIMLAGGELYSMIMEGKQDTANVREKLAKAGYTDQKLKDLLYQVEPTRIAHRLPPDRTWIYAALQDDVVPIRNARILADKIPLEKSHRMEFTGGHYTAALWLPVVVDHFSKQAAITP
;
A
#
# COMPACT_ATOMS: atom_id res chain seq x y z
N MET A 1 -13.37 -48.47 -49.94
CA MET A 1 -12.68 -47.55 -50.86
C MET A 1 -12.92 -46.16 -50.31
N ASP A 2 -12.23 -45.79 -49.24
CA ASP A 2 -10.85 -45.25 -49.23
C ASP A 2 -10.81 -43.94 -50.03
N GLN A 3 -10.45 -42.77 -49.48
CA GLN A 3 -9.38 -42.54 -48.51
C GLN A 3 -9.70 -41.37 -47.58
N ASN A 4 -9.51 -41.63 -46.29
CA ASN A 4 -9.39 -40.66 -45.21
C ASN A 4 -7.90 -40.29 -45.13
N GLN A 5 -7.49 -39.12 -45.64
CA GLN A 5 -6.10 -38.66 -45.55
C GLN A 5 -5.91 -37.81 -44.29
N SER A 6 -5.56 -38.50 -43.21
CA SER A 6 -4.96 -37.93 -42.01
C SER A 6 -3.52 -37.50 -42.29
N ALA A 7 -3.21 -36.22 -42.07
CA ALA A 7 -1.86 -35.68 -42.15
C ALA A 7 -0.92 -36.32 -41.10
N PRO A 8 0.36 -36.56 -41.42
CA PRO A 8 1.30 -37.20 -40.50
C PRO A 8 1.71 -36.24 -39.38
N ILE A 9 1.65 -36.73 -38.14
CA ILE A 9 2.16 -36.04 -36.94
C ILE A 9 3.68 -36.23 -36.89
N PRO A 10 4.49 -35.17 -36.84
CA PRO A 10 5.92 -35.28 -36.59
C PRO A 10 6.19 -35.89 -35.22
N GLN A 11 6.89 -37.02 -35.20
CA GLN A 11 7.49 -37.61 -34.01
C GLN A 11 8.71 -36.77 -33.63
N ASP A 12 8.56 -35.98 -32.56
CA ASP A 12 9.58 -35.63 -31.56
C ASP A 12 9.26 -34.28 -30.90
N LEU A 13 8.57 -34.32 -29.76
CA LEU A 13 8.49 -33.21 -28.79
C LEU A 13 8.12 -33.77 -27.40
N PRO A 14 8.80 -33.35 -26.32
CA PRO A 14 8.72 -33.99 -25.01
C PRO A 14 7.39 -33.82 -24.27
N MET A 15 7.07 -34.87 -23.51
CA MET A 15 5.82 -35.21 -22.82
C MET A 15 5.44 -34.28 -21.64
N ARG A 16 5.24 -32.98 -21.87
CA ARG A 16 4.71 -32.05 -20.86
C ARG A 16 3.61 -31.08 -21.33
N LYS A 17 3.04 -31.27 -22.52
CA LYS A 17 1.95 -30.43 -23.07
C LYS A 17 0.83 -31.25 -23.73
N ARG A 18 0.22 -32.19 -22.98
CA ARG A 18 -0.94 -33.00 -23.42
C ARG A 18 -2.04 -33.13 -22.36
N LEU A 19 -2.24 -32.09 -21.54
CA LEU A 19 -3.39 -32.01 -20.63
C LEU A 19 -4.07 -30.64 -20.76
N PHE A 20 -4.42 -30.30 -22.00
CA PHE A 20 -5.28 -29.18 -22.37
C PHE A 20 -5.99 -29.65 -23.63
N PHE A 21 -7.31 -29.52 -23.66
CA PHE A 21 -8.28 -30.04 -24.63
C PHE A 21 -8.99 -31.34 -24.26
N ILE A 22 -10.33 -31.19 -24.17
CA ILE A 22 -11.41 -32.18 -24.12
C ILE A 22 -11.86 -32.59 -22.71
N VAL A 23 -12.71 -31.76 -22.10
CA VAL A 23 -14.05 -32.18 -21.65
C VAL A 23 -15.02 -31.05 -21.99
N CYS A 24 -15.91 -31.32 -22.95
CA CYS A 24 -16.96 -30.42 -23.40
C CYS A 24 -18.22 -30.52 -22.52
N LEU A 25 -18.75 -29.36 -22.17
CA LEU A 25 -20.15 -28.91 -22.33
C LEU A 25 -21.30 -29.80 -21.80
N LEU A 26 -22.10 -29.26 -20.87
CA LEU A 26 -23.58 -29.19 -20.96
C LEU A 26 -24.20 -28.31 -19.84
N VAL A 27 -24.65 -27.11 -20.26
CA VAL A 27 -25.90 -26.38 -19.94
C VAL A 27 -26.32 -26.12 -18.49
N THR A 28 -26.39 -24.82 -18.12
CA THR A 28 -27.65 -24.15 -17.73
C THR A 28 -27.59 -22.66 -18.09
N VAL A 29 -28.65 -22.17 -18.75
CA VAL A 29 -28.94 -20.74 -18.97
C VAL A 29 -29.33 -20.15 -17.63
N GLU A 30 -28.52 -19.25 -17.08
CA GLU A 30 -28.92 -18.40 -15.97
C GLU A 30 -29.16 -16.98 -16.48
N LEU A 31 -30.32 -16.44 -16.10
CA LEU A 31 -30.78 -15.10 -16.44
C LEU A 31 -29.70 -14.07 -16.11
N THR A 32 -29.38 -13.23 -17.10
CA THR A 32 -28.58 -12.03 -16.94
C THR A 32 -29.24 -11.11 -15.91
N THR A 33 -28.83 -11.26 -14.65
CA THR A 33 -29.05 -10.22 -13.66
C THR A 33 -27.95 -9.20 -13.92
N SER A 34 -28.33 -7.99 -14.33
CA SER A 34 -27.42 -6.86 -14.51
C SER A 34 -26.68 -6.62 -13.20
N CYS A 35 -25.48 -7.20 -13.10
CA CYS A 35 -24.48 -6.72 -12.16
C CYS A 35 -24.09 -5.34 -12.70
N ALA A 36 -24.22 -4.30 -11.88
CA ALA A 36 -23.85 -2.94 -12.26
C ALA A 36 -22.48 -2.98 -12.95
N MET A 37 -22.49 -2.76 -14.27
CA MET A 37 -21.27 -2.52 -15.03
C MET A 37 -20.53 -1.42 -14.29
N ALA A 38 -19.29 -1.69 -13.88
CA ALA A 38 -18.42 -0.65 -13.36
C ALA A 38 -18.47 0.49 -14.39
N ASP A 39 -18.96 1.65 -13.97
CA ASP A 39 -19.08 2.81 -14.84
C ASP A 39 -17.71 3.10 -15.46
N ASP A 40 -17.52 2.85 -16.75
CA ASP A 40 -16.26 3.07 -17.47
C ASP A 40 -15.98 4.58 -17.67
N SER A 41 -16.79 5.46 -17.07
CA SER A 41 -16.59 6.90 -17.15
C SER A 41 -15.35 7.36 -16.38
N SER A 42 -14.65 8.30 -17.00
CA SER A 42 -13.75 9.19 -16.26
C SER A 42 -14.58 10.15 -15.42
N GLY A 43 -14.05 10.58 -14.29
CA GLY A 43 -14.74 11.54 -13.44
C GLY A 43 -13.80 12.40 -12.62
N GLN A 44 -14.39 13.39 -11.97
CA GLN A 44 -13.72 14.29 -11.06
C GLN A 44 -14.63 14.60 -9.87
N ALA A 45 -14.02 14.87 -8.72
CA ALA A 45 -14.68 15.33 -7.52
C ALA A 45 -13.80 16.34 -6.79
N THR A 46 -14.42 17.24 -6.04
CA THR A 46 -13.73 18.07 -5.06
C THR A 46 -13.71 17.32 -3.73
N ALA A 47 -12.52 17.14 -3.18
CA ALA A 47 -12.31 16.66 -1.82
C ALA A 47 -11.79 17.81 -0.94
N HIS A 48 -11.88 17.64 0.38
CA HIS A 48 -11.37 18.58 1.36
C HIS A 48 -10.47 17.83 2.33
N ASP A 49 -9.33 18.41 2.70
CA ASP A 49 -8.47 17.84 3.74
C ASP A 49 -9.23 17.72 5.06
N SER A 50 -9.44 16.48 5.52
CA SER A 50 -10.02 16.22 6.85
C SER A 50 -8.92 16.07 7.91
N GLY A 51 -9.34 15.98 9.18
CA GLY A 51 -8.44 15.98 10.33
C GLY A 51 -8.19 17.40 10.83
N ARG A 52 -8.50 17.67 12.10
CA ARG A 52 -8.26 18.97 12.73
C ARG A 52 -7.25 18.82 13.85
N ASP A 53 -6.41 19.84 14.00
CA ASP A 53 -5.46 20.03 15.11
C ASP A 53 -4.67 18.77 15.47
N TRP A 54 -3.61 18.48 14.70
CA TRP A 54 -2.64 17.43 15.05
C TRP A 54 -1.83 17.85 16.28
N LYS A 55 -2.48 17.69 17.43
CA LYS A 55 -2.01 18.04 18.75
C LYS A 55 -1.63 16.80 19.53
N ASP A 56 -0.50 16.85 20.21
CA ASP A 56 -0.02 15.83 21.13
C ASP A 56 0.52 16.48 22.40
N GLU A 57 0.28 15.86 23.55
CA GLU A 57 0.80 16.35 24.84
C GLU A 57 2.31 16.14 24.94
N ASN A 58 2.85 15.14 24.24
CA ASN A 58 4.29 14.91 24.17
C ASN A 58 4.94 15.95 23.22
N PRO A 59 5.85 16.82 23.70
CA PRO A 59 6.47 17.84 22.86
C PRO A 59 7.26 17.28 21.67
N ASP A 60 7.85 16.09 21.83
CA ASP A 60 8.57 15.43 20.74
C ASP A 60 7.62 14.98 19.64
N ALA A 61 6.52 14.33 20.01
CA ALA A 61 5.47 13.92 19.09
C ALA A 61 4.86 15.15 18.39
N GLN A 62 4.56 16.21 19.15
CA GLN A 62 4.06 17.47 18.61
C GLN A 62 5.00 18.07 17.57
N ALA A 63 6.31 18.06 17.82
CA ALA A 63 7.29 18.56 16.87
C ALA A 63 7.29 17.75 15.56
N MET A 64 7.08 16.43 15.62
CA MET A 64 6.91 15.61 14.42
C MET A 64 5.62 15.94 13.67
N LEU A 65 4.50 16.08 14.39
CA LEU A 65 3.20 16.43 13.80
C LEU A 65 3.26 17.77 13.08
N THR A 66 3.87 18.79 13.69
CA THR A 66 4.05 20.11 13.08
C THR A 66 4.88 20.05 11.80
N GLN A 67 5.87 19.16 11.71
CA GLN A 67 6.68 18.99 10.49
C GLN A 67 5.93 18.27 9.36
N LEU A 68 4.94 17.44 9.70
CA LEU A 68 4.12 16.73 8.73
C LEU A 68 2.89 17.54 8.32
N ALA A 69 2.47 18.50 9.16
CA ALA A 69 1.33 19.40 8.96
C ALA A 69 1.32 20.11 7.62
N TRP A 70 0.13 20.22 7.04
CA TRP A 70 -0.18 21.14 5.94
C TRP A 70 -1.50 21.87 6.23
N PRO A 71 -1.69 23.08 5.71
CA PRO A 71 -2.97 23.77 5.81
C PRO A 71 -4.06 23.01 5.05
N ALA A 72 -5.22 22.83 5.66
CA ALA A 72 -6.37 22.21 5.00
C ALA A 72 -6.81 23.04 3.79
N ALA A 73 -7.07 22.37 2.67
CA ALA A 73 -7.57 22.98 1.46
C ALA A 73 -8.55 22.06 0.73
N ASP A 74 -9.36 22.66 -0.13
CA ASP A 74 -10.07 21.91 -1.16
C ASP A 74 -9.08 21.50 -2.25
N PHE A 75 -9.25 20.30 -2.79
CA PHE A 75 -8.43 19.80 -3.88
C PHE A 75 -9.23 18.92 -4.83
N GLU A 76 -8.76 18.86 -6.07
CA GLU A 76 -9.37 18.05 -7.11
C GLU A 76 -8.87 16.60 -7.02
N VAL A 77 -9.81 15.67 -7.17
CA VAL A 77 -9.57 14.24 -7.35
C VAL A 77 -10.12 13.86 -8.71
N THR A 78 -9.30 13.26 -9.56
CA THR A 78 -9.70 12.76 -10.88
C THR A 78 -9.52 11.25 -10.95
N TRP A 79 -10.35 10.57 -11.74
CA TRP A 79 -10.15 9.16 -12.10
C TRP A 79 -10.49 8.91 -13.56
N SER A 80 -9.76 7.98 -14.18
CA SER A 80 -10.00 7.57 -15.56
C SER A 80 -9.82 6.06 -15.71
N PRO A 81 -10.60 5.38 -16.58
CA PRO A 81 -10.35 3.99 -16.90
C PRO A 81 -8.97 3.83 -17.55
N VAL A 82 -8.40 2.63 -17.43
CA VAL A 82 -7.16 2.25 -18.10
C VAL A 82 -7.31 0.90 -18.80
N GLU A 83 -6.85 0.84 -20.05
CA GLU A 83 -6.88 -0.41 -20.83
C GLU A 83 -5.54 -1.15 -20.73
N GLY A 84 -5.60 -2.49 -20.78
CA GLY A 84 -4.41 -3.35 -20.81
C GLY A 84 -3.56 -3.31 -19.53
N ARG A 85 -4.12 -2.81 -18.42
CA ARG A 85 -3.47 -2.78 -17.10
C ARG A 85 -4.13 -3.77 -16.14
N GLU A 86 -3.43 -4.05 -15.06
CA GLU A 86 -3.87 -4.98 -14.01
C GLU A 86 -4.94 -4.35 -13.09
N TYR A 87 -5.01 -3.02 -13.08
CA TYR A 87 -5.99 -2.19 -12.40
C TYR A 87 -6.97 -1.58 -13.40
N GLN A 88 -8.16 -1.17 -12.95
CA GLN A 88 -9.24 -0.72 -13.83
C GLN A 88 -9.23 0.80 -14.02
N ARG A 89 -8.79 1.55 -13.00
CA ARG A 89 -8.80 3.02 -13.05
C ARG A 89 -7.52 3.61 -12.45
N LEU A 90 -7.11 4.76 -12.96
CA LEU A 90 -6.03 5.56 -12.41
C LEU A 90 -6.64 6.78 -11.71
N VAL A 91 -6.37 6.93 -10.41
CA VAL A 91 -6.84 8.05 -9.59
C VAL A 91 -5.70 9.04 -9.37
N ARG A 92 -5.98 10.34 -9.42
CA ARG A 92 -4.98 11.40 -9.21
C ARG A 92 -5.49 12.55 -8.35
N TYR A 93 -4.60 13.12 -7.55
CA TYR A 93 -4.84 14.34 -6.74
C TYR A 93 -3.51 15.06 -6.45
N PRO A 94 -3.52 16.36 -6.13
CA PRO A 94 -2.30 17.09 -5.81
C PRO A 94 -1.78 16.75 -4.41
N THR A 95 -0.47 16.56 -4.30
CA THR A 95 0.21 16.38 -3.01
C THR A 95 0.03 17.61 -2.10
N PRO A 96 -0.09 17.43 -0.77
CA PRO A 96 -0.02 18.53 0.19
C PRO A 96 1.37 19.18 0.29
N HIS A 97 2.44 18.47 -0.07
CA HIS A 97 3.82 18.94 0.05
C HIS A 97 4.52 18.90 -1.30
N PRO A 98 4.30 19.89 -2.19
CA PRO A 98 4.91 19.89 -3.52
C PRO A 98 6.44 19.99 -3.45
N SER A 99 7.13 19.15 -4.23
CA SER A 99 8.59 19.16 -4.37
C SER A 99 9.06 20.08 -5.50
N GLY A 100 8.15 20.60 -6.32
CA GLY A 100 8.44 21.40 -7.51
C GLY A 100 8.59 20.58 -8.78
N ASP A 101 8.46 19.25 -8.70
CA ASP A 101 8.35 18.37 -9.86
C ASP A 101 6.88 18.04 -10.10
N ALA A 102 6.26 18.69 -11.10
CA ALA A 102 4.84 18.56 -11.38
C ALA A 102 4.38 17.10 -11.60
N LYS A 103 5.24 16.22 -12.13
CA LYS A 103 4.87 14.81 -12.32
C LYS A 103 4.88 14.05 -10.99
N ASN A 104 5.84 14.36 -10.14
CA ASN A 104 5.88 13.80 -8.80
C ASN A 104 4.78 14.40 -7.90
N ASP A 105 4.47 15.68 -8.03
CA ASP A 105 3.52 16.38 -7.18
C ASP A 105 2.05 16.02 -7.49
N LEU A 106 1.82 15.37 -8.63
CA LEU A 106 0.55 14.75 -8.96
C LEU A 106 0.53 13.30 -8.47
N VAL A 107 -0.03 13.08 -7.27
CA VAL A 107 -0.17 11.76 -6.69
C VAL A 107 -0.98 10.88 -7.63
N SER A 108 -0.55 9.63 -7.81
CA SER A 108 -1.21 8.66 -8.69
C SER A 108 -1.48 7.38 -7.90
N MET A 109 -2.68 6.83 -8.06
CA MET A 109 -3.09 5.58 -7.41
C MET A 109 -3.75 4.63 -8.42
N GLU A 110 -3.32 3.38 -8.42
CA GLU A 110 -3.96 2.31 -9.18
C GLU A 110 -5.20 1.83 -8.43
N TRP A 111 -6.38 1.93 -9.03
CA TRP A 111 -7.64 1.46 -8.45
C TRP A 111 -8.04 0.12 -9.07
N TYR A 112 -7.94 -0.92 -8.25
CA TYR A 112 -8.37 -2.27 -8.51
C TYR A 112 -9.82 -2.42 -8.03
N VAL A 113 -10.74 -2.47 -8.99
CA VAL A 113 -12.18 -2.63 -8.75
C VAL A 113 -12.50 -4.13 -8.76
N PRO A 114 -13.19 -4.67 -7.73
CA PRO A 114 -13.49 -6.09 -7.67
C PRO A 114 -14.47 -6.50 -8.77
N THR A 115 -14.17 -7.60 -9.48
CA THR A 115 -15.10 -8.19 -10.47
C THR A 115 -16.25 -8.96 -9.81
N LYS A 116 -16.04 -9.41 -8.58
CA LYS A 116 -17.02 -10.10 -7.73
C LYS A 116 -17.06 -9.40 -6.37
N PRO A 117 -17.83 -8.31 -6.22
CA PRO A 117 -17.83 -7.51 -5.00
C PRO A 117 -18.40 -8.31 -3.82
N ILE A 118 -17.92 -8.02 -2.61
CA ILE A 118 -18.38 -8.66 -1.37
C ILE A 118 -19.84 -8.34 -1.02
N ALA A 119 -20.33 -7.19 -1.50
CA ALA A 119 -21.74 -6.81 -1.45
C ALA A 119 -22.27 -6.63 -2.88
N LYS A 120 -23.49 -7.11 -3.14
CA LYS A 120 -24.13 -6.99 -4.46
C LYS A 120 -24.52 -5.56 -4.81
N GLU A 121 -24.81 -4.75 -3.79
CA GLU A 121 -25.26 -3.37 -3.92
C GLU A 121 -24.60 -2.49 -2.87
N GLY A 122 -24.55 -1.19 -3.16
CA GLY A 122 -24.05 -0.18 -2.25
C GLY A 122 -22.53 0.02 -2.30
N PRO A 123 -22.02 0.96 -1.49
CA PRO A 123 -20.62 1.29 -1.47
C PRO A 123 -19.78 0.16 -0.84
N LEU A 124 -18.57 -0.04 -1.35
CA LEU A 124 -17.69 -1.12 -0.94
C LEU A 124 -16.59 -0.64 0.02
N PRO A 125 -16.18 -1.48 0.99
CA PRO A 125 -14.95 -1.27 1.73
C PRO A 125 -13.76 -1.11 0.78
N THR A 126 -12.82 -0.24 1.17
CA THR A 126 -11.64 0.08 0.39
C THR A 126 -10.41 -0.03 1.25
N ILE A 127 -9.34 -0.62 0.71
CA ILE A 127 -8.03 -0.64 1.34
C ILE A 127 -7.05 0.16 0.48
N VAL A 128 -6.48 1.22 1.05
CA VAL A 128 -5.36 1.95 0.46
C VAL A 128 -4.08 1.18 0.74
N VAL A 129 -3.37 0.79 -0.31
CA VAL A 129 -2.14 -0.01 -0.26
C VAL A 129 -0.94 0.89 -0.49
N ILE A 130 0.00 0.88 0.43
CA ILE A 130 1.28 1.58 0.34
C ILE A 130 2.39 0.54 0.13
N HIS A 131 3.05 0.60 -1.03
CA HIS A 131 3.98 -0.43 -1.46
C HIS A 131 5.36 -0.37 -0.78
N GLU A 132 6.11 -1.45 -0.98
CA GLU A 132 7.49 -1.65 -0.58
C GLU A 132 8.50 -0.85 -1.45
N SER A 133 9.78 -0.85 -1.10
CA SER A 133 10.82 -0.07 -1.80
C SER A 133 11.09 -0.50 -3.26
N GLY A 134 10.60 -1.67 -3.68
CA GLY A 134 10.78 -2.24 -5.03
C GLY A 134 10.25 -1.34 -6.14
N SER A 135 11.08 -1.05 -7.14
CA SER A 135 10.81 -0.04 -8.17
C SER A 135 9.58 -0.30 -9.06
N ALA A 136 9.17 -1.58 -9.18
CA ALA A 136 7.99 -2.03 -9.91
C ALA A 136 6.78 -2.33 -9.00
N MET A 137 6.95 -2.17 -7.68
CA MET A 137 5.94 -2.38 -6.63
C MET A 137 5.33 -3.80 -6.63
N PRO A 138 6.11 -4.89 -6.85
CA PRO A 138 5.56 -6.24 -6.96
C PRO A 138 4.73 -6.68 -5.76
N ALA A 139 5.15 -6.40 -4.51
CA ALA A 139 4.39 -6.84 -3.34
C ALA A 139 3.11 -6.02 -3.17
N GLY A 140 3.18 -4.69 -3.32
CA GLY A 140 2.01 -3.82 -3.35
C GLY A 140 0.96 -4.24 -4.39
N LYS A 141 1.39 -4.58 -5.61
CA LYS A 141 0.50 -5.06 -6.67
C LYS A 141 -0.10 -6.44 -6.37
N ALA A 142 0.69 -7.36 -5.81
CA ALA A 142 0.19 -8.67 -5.40
C ALA A 142 -0.87 -8.54 -4.31
N ILE A 143 -0.64 -7.66 -3.32
CA ILE A 143 -1.60 -7.36 -2.25
C ILE A 143 -2.87 -6.72 -2.82
N ALA A 144 -2.75 -5.70 -3.68
CA ALA A 144 -3.90 -5.01 -4.27
C ALA A 144 -4.79 -5.97 -5.08
N ARG A 145 -4.20 -6.86 -5.88
CA ARG A 145 -4.92 -7.94 -6.55
C ARG A 145 -5.58 -8.91 -5.58
N GLY A 146 -4.89 -9.28 -4.51
CA GLY A 146 -5.44 -10.17 -3.49
C GLY A 146 -6.68 -9.56 -2.84
N ILE A 147 -6.66 -8.26 -2.51
CA ILE A 147 -7.81 -7.52 -1.98
C ILE A 147 -8.96 -7.49 -3.00
N GLN A 148 -8.65 -7.19 -4.26
CA GLN A 148 -9.62 -7.22 -5.36
C GLN A 148 -10.32 -8.58 -5.48
N GLN A 149 -9.58 -9.67 -5.33
CA GLN A 149 -10.10 -11.04 -5.36
C GLN A 149 -10.99 -11.37 -4.14
N GLN A 150 -10.80 -10.69 -3.02
CA GLN A 150 -11.68 -10.77 -1.84
C GLN A 150 -12.96 -9.93 -1.98
N GLY A 151 -13.15 -9.23 -3.10
CA GLY A 151 -14.36 -8.47 -3.39
C GLY A 151 -14.39 -7.06 -2.81
N LEU A 152 -13.22 -6.51 -2.41
CA LEU A 152 -13.07 -5.14 -1.93
C LEU A 152 -12.38 -4.27 -3.00
N ASN A 153 -12.52 -2.95 -2.87
CA ASN A 153 -11.66 -2.03 -3.62
C ASN A 153 -10.24 -2.06 -3.05
N ALA A 154 -9.23 -2.12 -3.92
CA ALA A 154 -7.85 -1.87 -3.55
C ALA A 154 -7.33 -0.64 -4.29
N ILE A 155 -6.68 0.28 -3.56
CA ILE A 155 -6.13 1.51 -4.13
C ILE A 155 -4.64 1.55 -3.80
N LEU A 156 -3.81 1.19 -4.77
CA LEU A 156 -2.36 1.17 -4.62
C LEU A 156 -1.78 2.55 -4.92
N LEU A 157 -1.32 3.24 -3.89
CA LEU A 157 -0.70 4.57 -4.00
C LEU A 157 0.74 4.46 -4.49
N HIS A 158 1.10 5.24 -5.52
CA HIS A 158 2.48 5.39 -5.94
C HIS A 158 3.18 6.38 -5.02
N LEU A 159 4.15 5.91 -4.24
CA LEU A 159 5.01 6.79 -3.43
C LEU A 159 5.80 7.76 -4.33
N PRO A 160 6.33 8.87 -3.78
CA PRO A 160 7.10 9.83 -4.55
C PRO A 160 8.17 9.18 -5.44
N TYR A 161 8.18 9.56 -6.73
CA TYR A 161 9.05 9.02 -7.78
C TYR A 161 8.88 7.52 -8.14
N TYR A 162 7.78 6.89 -7.73
CA TYR A 162 7.39 5.54 -8.18
C TYR A 162 6.29 5.58 -9.25
N GLY A 163 6.14 4.47 -9.98
CA GLY A 163 5.05 4.28 -10.95
C GLY A 163 4.87 5.47 -11.90
N GLU A 164 3.65 5.98 -11.96
CA GLU A 164 3.25 7.10 -12.81
C GLU A 164 3.88 8.45 -12.38
N ARG A 165 4.42 8.53 -11.16
CA ARG A 165 5.12 9.71 -10.61
C ARG A 165 6.60 9.75 -10.96
N ARG A 166 7.12 8.74 -11.65
CA ARG A 166 8.54 8.69 -12.05
C ARG A 166 8.84 9.70 -13.16
N GLY A 167 9.66 10.71 -12.84
CA GLY A 167 10.19 11.70 -13.78
C GLY A 167 11.47 11.25 -14.49
N ALA A 168 12.02 12.15 -15.32
CA ALA A 168 13.33 11.96 -15.98
C ALA A 168 14.50 12.11 -14.99
N LYS A 169 14.33 12.99 -13.98
CA LYS A 169 15.20 13.00 -12.81
C LYS A 169 14.83 11.79 -11.95
N GLY A 170 15.80 10.90 -11.72
CA GLY A 170 15.64 9.81 -10.76
C GLY A 170 15.48 10.32 -9.33
N ARG A 171 15.29 9.41 -8.38
CA ARG A 171 15.30 9.78 -6.96
C ARG A 171 16.65 10.38 -6.59
N ASP A 172 16.62 11.61 -6.07
CA ASP A 172 17.74 12.13 -5.29
C ASP A 172 17.65 11.51 -3.89
N GLU A 173 18.64 10.70 -3.53
CA GLU A 173 18.66 10.02 -2.24
C GLU A 173 18.97 10.98 -1.08
N ALA A 174 19.58 12.13 -1.35
CA ALA A 174 19.64 13.23 -0.39
C ALA A 174 18.24 13.81 -0.10
N GLY A 175 17.26 13.58 -0.98
CA GLY A 175 15.85 13.91 -0.83
C GLY A 175 15.02 12.86 -0.10
N PHE A 176 15.63 11.84 0.53
CA PHE A 176 14.92 10.80 1.27
C PHE A 176 13.92 11.38 2.28
N LEU A 177 14.33 12.41 3.04
CA LEU A 177 13.44 13.04 4.02
C LEU A 177 12.25 13.73 3.35
N VAL A 178 12.49 14.50 2.30
CA VAL A 178 11.45 15.21 1.56
C VAL A 178 10.45 14.22 0.97
N THR A 179 10.95 13.15 0.36
CA THR A 179 10.11 12.09 -0.22
C THR A 179 9.35 11.30 0.83
N MET A 180 9.92 11.05 2.01
CA MET A 180 9.19 10.41 3.12
C MET A 180 8.09 11.31 3.69
N LYS A 181 8.38 12.61 3.94
CA LYS A 181 7.38 13.57 4.42
C LYS A 181 6.24 13.73 3.41
N GLN A 182 6.58 13.87 2.13
CA GLN A 182 5.59 13.91 1.05
C GLN A 182 4.78 12.62 0.99
N GLY A 183 5.40 11.45 1.04
CA GLY A 183 4.71 10.16 1.01
C GLY A 183 3.75 9.93 2.20
N VAL A 184 4.13 10.36 3.40
CA VAL A 184 3.25 10.31 4.59
C VAL A 184 2.02 11.19 4.40
N ALA A 185 2.22 12.40 3.92
CA ALA A 185 1.14 13.35 3.70
C ALA A 185 0.25 12.96 2.52
N ASP A 186 0.84 12.43 1.44
CA ASP A 186 0.12 11.84 0.32
C ASP A 186 -0.77 10.70 0.82
N ALA A 187 -0.21 9.75 1.59
CA ALA A 187 -0.95 8.64 2.15
C ALA A 187 -2.12 9.16 3.00
N ARG A 188 -1.89 10.11 3.92
CA ARG A 188 -3.00 10.66 4.71
C ARG A 188 -4.04 11.37 3.86
N ARG A 189 -3.67 12.22 2.89
CA ARG A 189 -4.63 12.87 1.96
C ARG A 189 -5.34 11.86 1.06
N ALA A 190 -4.77 10.67 0.84
CA ALA A 190 -5.42 9.59 0.10
C ALA A 190 -6.74 9.17 0.76
N PHE A 191 -6.86 9.22 2.09
CA PHE A 191 -8.13 8.96 2.76
C PHE A 191 -9.24 9.89 2.26
N ASP A 192 -8.96 11.19 2.17
CA ASP A 192 -9.91 12.21 1.71
C ASP A 192 -10.19 12.08 0.22
N ALA A 193 -9.16 11.81 -0.58
CA ALA A 193 -9.30 11.57 -2.00
C ALA A 193 -10.18 10.34 -2.29
N VAL A 194 -9.92 9.23 -1.59
CA VAL A 194 -10.66 7.97 -1.72
C VAL A 194 -12.09 8.10 -1.20
N SER A 195 -12.30 8.91 -0.16
CA SER A 195 -13.64 9.25 0.35
C SER A 195 -14.50 10.02 -0.66
N ALA A 196 -13.90 10.64 -1.68
CA ALA A 196 -14.63 11.33 -2.74
C ALA A 196 -14.96 10.43 -3.94
N LEU A 197 -14.40 9.22 -4.00
CA LEU A 197 -14.61 8.30 -5.13
C LEU A 197 -16.01 7.67 -5.11
N PRO A 198 -16.61 7.43 -6.29
CA PRO A 198 -17.90 6.77 -6.39
C PRO A 198 -17.82 5.30 -5.95
N GLY A 199 -18.86 4.82 -5.27
CA GLY A 199 -18.95 3.41 -4.84
C GLY A 199 -18.00 3.01 -3.70
N VAL A 200 -17.35 3.98 -3.05
CA VAL A 200 -16.53 3.75 -1.84
C VAL A 200 -17.34 3.97 -0.58
N ASP A 201 -17.22 3.06 0.38
CA ASP A 201 -17.80 3.23 1.71
C ASP A 201 -16.83 4.03 2.58
N LYS A 202 -17.20 5.30 2.82
CA LYS A 202 -16.38 6.26 3.57
C LYS A 202 -16.14 5.84 5.02
N THR A 203 -16.98 4.97 5.59
CA THR A 203 -16.82 4.46 6.95
C THR A 203 -15.89 3.26 7.03
N ARG A 204 -15.54 2.65 5.89
CA ARG A 204 -14.70 1.44 5.80
C ARG A 204 -13.54 1.62 4.83
N ILE A 205 -12.84 2.75 4.94
CA ILE A 205 -11.55 3.00 4.26
C ILE A 205 -10.42 2.62 5.21
N SER A 206 -9.69 1.56 4.90
CA SER A 206 -8.53 1.08 5.67
C SER A 206 -7.22 1.40 4.95
N ILE A 207 -6.10 1.30 5.64
CA ILE A 207 -4.76 1.43 5.07
C ILE A 207 -3.90 0.20 5.37
N GLN A 208 -3.14 -0.22 4.37
CA GLN A 208 -2.16 -1.29 4.47
C GLN A 208 -0.82 -0.79 3.94
N GLY A 209 0.26 -1.07 4.66
CA GLY A 209 1.62 -0.72 4.23
C GLY A 209 2.61 -1.87 4.39
N THR A 210 3.48 -2.06 3.39
CA THR A 210 4.52 -3.11 3.41
C THR A 210 5.92 -2.50 3.40
N SER A 211 6.80 -2.90 4.32
CA SER A 211 8.20 -2.44 4.37
C SER A 211 8.27 -0.90 4.40
N LEU A 212 8.88 -0.24 3.40
CA LEU A 212 8.81 1.22 3.22
C LEU A 212 7.40 1.78 3.42
N GLY A 213 6.41 1.15 2.80
CA GLY A 213 5.01 1.54 2.94
C GLY A 213 4.43 1.32 4.32
N GLY A 214 4.98 0.40 5.12
CA GLY A 214 4.61 0.19 6.51
C GLY A 214 5.06 1.34 7.41
N PHE A 215 6.27 1.89 7.19
CA PHE A 215 6.72 3.11 7.89
C PHE A 215 5.85 4.32 7.52
N VAL A 216 5.55 4.49 6.23
CA VAL A 216 4.65 5.55 5.74
C VAL A 216 3.26 5.41 6.34
N THR A 217 2.70 4.19 6.33
CA THR A 217 1.37 3.89 6.89
C THR A 217 1.32 4.18 8.38
N THR A 218 2.35 3.78 9.13
CA THR A 218 2.44 4.03 10.58
C THR A 218 2.37 5.54 10.85
N SER A 219 3.20 6.33 10.17
CA SER A 219 3.22 7.78 10.36
C SER A 219 1.93 8.47 9.88
N ALA A 220 1.40 8.09 8.71
CA ALA A 220 0.21 8.69 8.13
C ALA A 220 -1.04 8.44 9.00
N ALA A 221 -1.26 7.20 9.43
CA ALA A 221 -2.38 6.84 10.30
C ALA A 221 -2.24 7.40 11.73
N SER A 222 -1.01 7.69 12.18
CA SER A 222 -0.75 8.32 13.48
C SER A 222 -1.11 9.81 13.52
N LEU A 223 -1.29 10.48 12.38
CA LEU A 223 -1.59 11.92 12.36
C LEU A 223 -2.91 12.20 13.09
N ASP A 224 -3.96 11.47 12.75
CA ASP A 224 -5.31 11.66 13.30
C ASP A 224 -6.19 10.40 13.34
N GLY A 225 -5.66 9.22 12.99
CA GLY A 225 -6.41 7.97 13.06
C GLY A 225 -7.63 7.90 12.13
N CYS A 226 -7.60 8.60 10.99
CA CYS A 226 -8.73 8.68 10.05
C CYS A 226 -9.16 7.32 9.46
N TYR A 227 -8.24 6.39 9.29
CA TYR A 227 -8.50 5.09 8.68
C TYR A 227 -9.30 4.15 9.59
N HIS A 228 -10.23 3.42 9.00
CA HIS A 228 -11.06 2.40 9.65
C HIS A 228 -10.21 1.30 10.32
N ARG A 229 -9.21 0.77 9.60
CA ARG A 229 -8.26 -0.24 10.09
C ARG A 229 -6.87 0.04 9.52
N ASN A 230 -5.83 -0.26 10.29
CA ASN A 230 -4.43 -0.05 9.93
C ASN A 230 -3.67 -1.39 9.92
N PHE A 231 -3.06 -1.74 8.79
CA PHE A 231 -2.34 -3.01 8.61
C PHE A 231 -0.88 -2.75 8.25
N ILE A 232 0.01 -2.90 9.23
CA ILE A 232 1.44 -2.56 9.11
C ILE A 232 2.23 -3.85 8.94
N MET A 233 2.83 -4.06 7.77
CA MET A 233 3.53 -5.30 7.44
C MET A 233 5.02 -5.07 7.19
N LEU A 234 5.87 -5.91 7.80
CA LEU A 234 7.33 -5.90 7.66
C LEU A 234 7.96 -4.52 7.89
N ALA A 235 7.46 -3.79 8.87
CA ALA A 235 7.97 -2.48 9.29
C ALA A 235 8.27 -2.49 10.79
N GLY A 236 8.88 -1.41 11.28
CA GLY A 236 9.31 -1.32 12.67
C GLY A 236 9.63 0.10 13.11
N GLY A 237 10.29 0.18 14.26
CA GLY A 237 10.81 1.42 14.83
C GLY A 237 12.32 1.45 14.86
N GLU A 238 12.88 2.55 15.36
CA GLU A 238 14.33 2.79 15.40
C GLU A 238 15.00 2.66 14.04
N LEU A 239 14.61 3.52 13.10
CA LEU A 239 15.14 3.59 11.75
C LEU A 239 16.67 3.65 11.73
N TYR A 240 17.29 4.33 12.69
CA TYR A 240 18.74 4.38 12.79
C TYR A 240 19.36 3.01 13.07
N SER A 241 18.91 2.29 14.10
CA SER A 241 19.44 0.95 14.42
C SER A 241 19.14 -0.04 13.30
N MET A 242 17.96 0.08 12.68
CA MET A 242 17.56 -0.70 11.52
C MET A 242 18.51 -0.47 10.32
N ILE A 243 18.81 0.78 9.96
CA ILE A 243 19.70 1.07 8.82
C ILE A 243 21.14 0.66 9.12
N MET A 244 21.60 0.79 10.36
CA MET A 244 22.97 0.42 10.73
C MET A 244 23.18 -1.09 10.78
N GLU A 245 22.20 -1.86 11.27
CA GLU A 245 22.34 -3.31 11.47
C GLU A 245 21.71 -4.15 10.37
N GLY A 246 20.76 -3.59 9.64
CA GLY A 246 20.05 -4.30 8.58
C GLY A 246 20.98 -4.68 7.42
N LYS A 247 20.64 -5.78 6.76
CA LYS A 247 21.37 -6.32 5.62
C LYS A 247 20.64 -6.00 4.31
N GLN A 248 21.28 -6.31 3.18
CA GLN A 248 20.69 -6.14 1.85
C GLN A 248 20.28 -4.69 1.55
N ASP A 249 18.99 -4.40 1.39
CA ASP A 249 18.47 -3.08 0.98
C ASP A 249 18.88 -1.96 1.95
N THR A 250 18.88 -2.21 3.26
CA THR A 250 19.35 -1.22 4.24
C THR A 250 20.85 -0.96 4.15
N ALA A 251 21.66 -1.95 3.73
CA ALA A 251 23.09 -1.74 3.50
C ALA A 251 23.34 -0.81 2.30
N ASN A 252 22.55 -0.97 1.23
CA ASN A 252 22.58 -0.07 0.07
C ASN A 252 22.16 1.35 0.45
N VAL A 253 21.09 1.50 1.25
CA VAL A 253 20.65 2.81 1.76
C VAL A 253 21.76 3.46 2.59
N ARG A 254 22.40 2.70 3.49
CA ARG A 254 23.51 3.20 4.32
C ARG A 254 24.69 3.69 3.49
N GLU A 255 25.11 2.93 2.47
CA GLU A 255 26.23 3.33 1.60
C GLU A 255 25.95 4.65 0.88
N LYS A 256 24.73 4.82 0.39
CA LYS A 256 24.35 5.99 -0.39
C LYS A 256 24.12 7.22 0.48
N LEU A 257 23.54 7.06 1.67
CA LEU A 257 23.45 8.14 2.67
C LEU A 257 24.85 8.61 3.11
N ALA A 258 25.79 7.68 3.29
CA ALA A 258 27.18 8.02 3.57
C ALA A 258 27.83 8.81 2.42
N LYS A 259 27.62 8.41 1.16
CA LYS A 259 28.08 9.16 -0.03
C LYS A 259 27.47 10.57 -0.12
N ALA A 260 26.25 10.75 0.37
CA ALA A 260 25.58 12.05 0.48
C ALA A 260 26.01 12.87 1.72
N GLY A 261 26.94 12.37 2.54
CA GLY A 261 27.48 13.07 3.71
C GLY A 261 26.64 12.95 4.99
N TYR A 262 25.65 12.05 5.02
CA TYR A 262 24.85 11.73 6.19
C TYR A 262 25.48 10.54 6.94
N THR A 263 26.45 10.84 7.81
CA THR A 263 27.04 9.86 8.73
C THR A 263 26.77 10.25 10.19
N ASP A 264 26.86 9.26 11.09
CA ASP A 264 26.80 9.44 12.55
C ASP A 264 25.59 10.26 13.02
N GLN A 265 25.84 11.40 13.67
CA GLN A 265 24.80 12.26 14.22
C GLN A 265 23.90 12.86 13.13
N LYS A 266 24.45 13.22 11.97
CA LYS A 266 23.64 13.75 10.86
C LYS A 266 22.64 12.71 10.35
N LEU A 267 23.04 11.44 10.31
CA LEU A 267 22.15 10.35 9.94
C LEU A 267 21.06 10.13 11.01
N LYS A 268 21.43 10.17 12.30
CA LYS A 268 20.46 10.09 13.40
C LYS A 268 19.43 11.20 13.30
N ASP A 269 19.88 12.45 13.17
CA ASP A 269 19.02 13.63 13.09
C ASP A 269 18.12 13.60 11.83
N LEU A 270 18.64 13.08 10.71
CA LEU A 270 17.85 12.89 9.49
C LEU A 270 16.72 11.88 9.70
N LEU A 271 17.04 10.69 10.23
CA LEU A 271 16.07 9.61 10.40
C LEU A 271 15.06 9.91 11.51
N TYR A 272 15.48 10.62 12.56
CA TYR A 272 14.61 11.02 13.66
C TYR A 272 13.44 11.91 13.21
N GLN A 273 13.61 12.67 12.12
CA GLN A 273 12.54 13.50 11.55
C GLN A 273 11.39 12.70 10.93
N VAL A 274 11.60 11.41 10.63
CA VAL A 274 10.60 10.50 10.03
C VAL A 274 10.45 9.20 10.83
N GLU A 275 10.98 9.16 12.05
CA GLU A 275 10.92 8.00 12.93
C GLU A 275 9.47 7.76 13.38
N PRO A 276 8.82 6.66 12.93
CA PRO A 276 7.39 6.46 13.21
C PRO A 276 7.11 6.27 14.71
N THR A 277 8.06 5.74 15.49
CA THR A 277 7.85 5.49 16.93
C THR A 277 7.63 6.76 17.76
N ARG A 278 7.95 7.95 17.22
CA ARG A 278 7.69 9.23 17.88
C ARG A 278 6.20 9.59 17.95
N ILE A 279 5.40 9.04 17.03
CA ILE A 279 3.95 9.30 16.96
C ILE A 279 3.09 8.04 16.96
N ALA A 280 3.70 6.85 16.95
CA ALA A 280 2.98 5.57 16.89
C ALA A 280 1.99 5.35 18.05
N HIS A 281 2.21 5.95 19.23
CA HIS A 281 1.27 5.86 20.36
C HIS A 281 -0.11 6.45 20.06
N ARG A 282 -0.21 7.27 19.01
CA ARG A 282 -1.48 7.84 18.52
C ARG A 282 -2.29 6.85 17.70
N LEU A 283 -1.71 5.71 17.30
CA LEU A 283 -2.45 4.69 16.57
C LEU A 283 -3.49 4.03 17.47
N PRO A 284 -4.72 3.87 16.97
CA PRO A 284 -5.79 3.21 17.70
C PRO A 284 -5.51 1.69 17.80
N PRO A 285 -5.27 1.15 19.00
CA PRO A 285 -4.76 -0.22 19.16
C PRO A 285 -5.77 -1.30 18.75
N ASP A 286 -7.06 -1.05 18.92
CA ASP A 286 -8.19 -1.93 18.63
C ASP A 286 -8.47 -2.08 17.13
N ARG A 287 -7.88 -1.21 16.30
CA ARG A 287 -7.99 -1.24 14.84
C ARG A 287 -6.65 -1.18 14.12
N THR A 288 -5.57 -1.60 14.78
CA THR A 288 -4.22 -1.65 14.21
C THR A 288 -3.62 -3.05 14.37
N TRP A 289 -3.00 -3.57 13.31
CA TRP A 289 -2.29 -4.85 13.30
C TRP A 289 -0.86 -4.68 12.79
N ILE A 290 0.06 -5.42 13.39
CA ILE A 290 1.44 -5.57 12.91
C ILE A 290 1.66 -7.00 12.44
N TYR A 291 2.23 -7.13 11.24
CA TYR A 291 2.59 -8.39 10.59
C TYR A 291 4.11 -8.43 10.42
N ALA A 292 4.80 -9.31 11.12
CA ALA A 292 6.26 -9.35 11.16
C ALA A 292 6.83 -10.75 10.90
N ALA A 293 8.00 -10.82 10.27
CA ALA A 293 8.67 -12.08 10.00
C ALA A 293 9.78 -12.35 11.03
N LEU A 294 9.82 -13.56 11.58
CA LEU A 294 10.73 -13.92 12.68
C LEU A 294 12.21 -13.92 12.29
N GLN A 295 12.52 -14.19 11.02
CA GLN A 295 13.87 -14.21 10.46
C GLN A 295 14.12 -13.06 9.49
N ASP A 296 13.40 -11.94 9.64
CA ASP A 296 13.60 -10.74 8.82
C ASP A 296 15.01 -10.17 9.03
N ASP A 297 15.78 -10.04 7.94
CA ASP A 297 17.13 -9.51 7.92
C ASP A 297 17.23 -8.08 7.35
N VAL A 298 16.11 -7.52 6.88
CA VAL A 298 15.99 -6.14 6.38
C VAL A 298 15.37 -5.25 7.47
N VAL A 299 14.26 -5.70 8.06
CA VAL A 299 13.60 -5.09 9.22
C VAL A 299 13.57 -6.12 10.34
N PRO A 300 14.64 -6.20 11.16
CA PRO A 300 14.75 -7.22 12.19
C PRO A 300 13.53 -7.28 13.11
N ILE A 301 13.15 -8.48 13.55
CA ILE A 301 11.97 -8.69 14.40
C ILE A 301 11.96 -7.80 15.66
N ARG A 302 13.13 -7.46 16.20
CA ARG A 302 13.25 -6.53 17.34
C ARG A 302 12.66 -5.14 16.99
N ASN A 303 12.87 -4.63 15.78
CA ASN A 303 12.40 -3.32 15.35
C ASN A 303 10.88 -3.33 15.19
N ALA A 304 10.31 -4.42 14.66
CA ALA A 304 8.86 -4.61 14.63
C ALA A 304 8.26 -4.66 16.04
N ARG A 305 8.91 -5.34 16.99
CA ARG A 305 8.48 -5.39 18.40
C ARG A 305 8.58 -4.03 19.09
N ILE A 306 9.65 -3.26 18.85
CA ILE A 306 9.78 -1.89 19.36
C ILE A 306 8.62 -1.03 18.89
N LEU A 307 8.24 -1.10 17.62
CA LEU A 307 7.06 -0.40 17.12
C LEU A 307 5.78 -0.91 17.80
N ALA A 308 5.62 -2.22 17.89
CA ALA A 308 4.47 -2.85 18.54
C ALA A 308 4.35 -2.50 20.03
N ASP A 309 5.44 -2.16 20.72
CA ASP A 309 5.43 -1.75 22.13
C ASP A 309 5.11 -0.26 22.30
N LYS A 310 5.25 0.55 21.25
CA LYS A 310 4.79 1.95 21.23
C LYS A 310 3.30 2.10 20.99
N ILE A 311 2.67 1.06 20.44
CA ILE A 311 1.22 0.98 20.24
C ILE A 311 0.71 0.00 21.29
N PRO A 312 -0.29 0.34 22.13
CA PRO A 312 -0.79 -0.59 23.15
C PRO A 312 -1.63 -1.73 22.55
N LEU A 313 -1.03 -2.53 21.66
CA LEU A 313 -1.67 -3.60 20.89
C LEU A 313 -1.95 -4.83 21.75
N GLU A 314 -3.16 -5.36 21.60
CA GLU A 314 -3.50 -6.72 22.01
C GLU A 314 -2.60 -7.75 21.31
N LYS A 315 -2.35 -8.89 21.97
CA LYS A 315 -1.49 -9.94 21.42
C LYS A 315 -2.02 -10.49 20.10
N SER A 316 -3.35 -10.55 19.93
CA SER A 316 -4.00 -10.97 18.68
C SER A 316 -3.72 -10.03 17.50
N HIS A 317 -3.26 -8.81 17.76
CA HIS A 317 -2.94 -7.82 16.73
C HIS A 317 -1.46 -7.82 16.35
N ARG A 318 -0.65 -8.67 17.00
CA ARG A 318 0.78 -8.87 16.73
C ARG A 318 0.95 -10.23 16.04
N MET A 319 0.90 -10.23 14.72
CA MET A 319 0.98 -11.43 13.90
C MET A 319 2.43 -11.67 13.47
N GLU A 320 3.10 -12.62 14.13
CA GLU A 320 4.46 -13.03 13.79
C GLU A 320 4.44 -14.35 13.00
N PHE A 321 5.23 -14.44 11.93
CA PHE A 321 5.31 -15.64 11.09
C PHE A 321 6.74 -16.04 10.75
N THR A 322 6.95 -17.33 10.47
CA THR A 322 8.25 -17.86 10.06
C THR A 322 8.59 -17.41 8.65
N GLY A 323 9.77 -16.84 8.45
CA GLY A 323 10.25 -16.30 7.18
C GLY A 323 11.19 -15.11 7.41
N GLY A 324 11.88 -14.71 6.36
CA GLY A 324 12.60 -13.44 6.26
C GLY A 324 11.80 -12.42 5.45
N HIS A 325 12.42 -11.27 5.16
CA HIS A 325 11.73 -10.14 4.53
C HIS A 325 11.04 -10.51 3.21
N TYR A 326 11.74 -11.24 2.34
CA TYR A 326 11.23 -11.62 1.03
C TYR A 326 10.44 -12.93 1.06
N THR A 327 10.79 -13.88 1.93
CA THR A 327 10.04 -15.16 2.04
C THR A 327 8.72 -15.00 2.79
N ALA A 328 8.50 -13.86 3.46
CA ALA A 328 7.20 -13.40 3.92
C ALA A 328 6.13 -13.41 2.82
N ALA A 329 6.52 -13.32 1.54
CA ALA A 329 5.62 -13.43 0.40
C ALA A 329 4.76 -14.71 0.42
N LEU A 330 5.26 -15.80 1.01
CA LEU A 330 4.52 -17.07 1.16
C LEU A 330 3.30 -16.95 2.10
N TRP A 331 3.29 -15.94 2.98
CA TRP A 331 2.20 -15.66 3.91
C TRP A 331 1.15 -14.69 3.35
N LEU A 332 1.41 -14.06 2.20
CA LEU A 332 0.49 -13.07 1.62
C LEU A 332 -0.96 -13.59 1.47
N PRO A 333 -1.24 -14.82 1.02
CA PRO A 333 -2.62 -15.29 0.94
C PRO A 333 -3.35 -15.26 2.29
N VAL A 334 -2.67 -15.65 3.37
CA VAL A 334 -3.22 -15.67 4.73
C VAL A 334 -3.38 -14.26 5.28
N VAL A 335 -2.36 -13.42 5.10
CA VAL A 335 -2.36 -12.04 5.60
C VAL A 335 -3.41 -11.19 4.88
N VAL A 336 -3.51 -11.33 3.56
CA VAL A 336 -4.51 -10.62 2.73
C VAL A 336 -5.92 -11.03 3.09
N ASP A 337 -6.18 -12.34 3.24
CA ASP A 337 -7.48 -12.84 3.71
C ASP A 337 -7.84 -12.23 5.06
N HIS A 338 -6.89 -12.24 6.01
CA HIS A 338 -7.11 -11.71 7.35
C HIS A 338 -7.47 -10.22 7.32
N PHE A 339 -6.62 -9.36 6.75
CA PHE A 339 -6.92 -7.92 6.79
C PHE A 339 -8.12 -7.53 5.92
N SER A 340 -8.43 -8.28 4.85
CA SER A 340 -9.62 -8.01 4.03
C SER A 340 -10.89 -8.28 4.82
N LYS A 341 -10.92 -9.35 5.63
CA LYS A 341 -12.01 -9.62 6.57
C LYS A 341 -12.13 -8.52 7.62
N GLN A 342 -11.02 -8.10 8.24
CA GLN A 342 -11.04 -7.03 9.24
C GLN A 342 -11.53 -5.69 8.66
N ALA A 343 -11.14 -5.36 7.42
CA ALA A 343 -11.58 -4.15 6.72
C ALA A 343 -13.07 -4.17 6.35
N ALA A 344 -13.66 -5.35 6.14
CA ALA A 344 -15.07 -5.50 5.77
C ALA A 344 -16.03 -5.35 6.97
N ILE A 345 -15.55 -5.55 8.20
CA ILE A 345 -16.34 -5.41 9.43
C ILE A 345 -16.88 -3.97 9.54
N THR A 346 -18.19 -3.85 9.76
CA THR A 346 -18.85 -2.57 10.04
C THR A 346 -18.33 -1.96 11.36
N PRO A 347 -18.10 -0.63 11.44
CA PRO A 347 -17.63 0.04 12.65
C PRO A 347 -18.46 -0.23 13.91
#